data_AF-A0A3D1P7U4-F1
#
_entry.id   AF-A0A3D1P7U4-F1
#
_cell.length_a   1.000
_cell.length_b   1.000
_cell.length_c   1.000
_cell.angle_alpha   90.00
_cell.angle_beta   90.00
_cell.angle_gamma   90.00
#
_symmetry.space_group_name_H-M   'P 1'
#
loop_
_entity.id
_entity.type
_entity.pdbx_description
1 polymer ?
#
loop_
_entity_poly.entity_id
_entity_poly.type
_entity_poly.pdbx_seq_one_letter_code
_entity_poly.pdbx_strand_id
1 'polypeptide(L)'
;NPPLALWLHRFSATEKIQDGETYLQSLFQEKPELALRVMTVREHIAQEVVDFLPEMIRTGIQQANMEHRKQHLERITHLEISNPSPNPEKQSTSDTNLDNLSS
;
A
#
# COMPACT_ATOMS: atom_id res chain seq x y z
N ASN A 1 -10.44 10.32 -34.04
CA ASN A 1 -9.27 10.48 -34.92
C ASN A 1 -8.27 9.34 -34.65
N PRO A 2 -8.46 8.16 -35.28
CA PRO A 2 -7.65 6.97 -34.99
C PRO A 2 -6.14 7.12 -35.30
N PRO A 3 -5.71 7.76 -36.42
CA PRO A 3 -4.29 7.98 -36.67
C PRO A 3 -3.61 8.85 -35.60
N LEU A 4 -4.28 9.91 -35.14
CA LEU A 4 -3.75 10.76 -34.06
C LEU A 4 -3.63 10.01 -32.74
N ALA A 5 -4.59 9.13 -32.43
CA ALA A 5 -4.53 8.30 -31.24
C ALA A 5 -3.33 7.33 -31.28
N LEU A 6 -3.08 6.68 -32.42
CA LEU A 6 -1.92 5.81 -32.61
C LEU A 6 -0.60 6.60 -32.50
N TRP A 7 -0.55 7.80 -33.07
CA TRP A 7 0.63 8.68 -32.95
C TRP A 7 0.90 9.04 -31.49
N LEU A 8 -0.12 9.49 -30.75
CA LEU A 8 0.03 9.86 -29.34
C LEU A 8 0.51 8.66 -28.52
N HIS A 9 -0.09 7.48 -28.72
CA HIS A 9 0.35 6.26 -28.07
C HIS A 9 1.83 5.95 -28.33
N ARG A 10 2.31 6.10 -29.56
CA ARG A 10 3.72 5.88 -29.91
C ARG A 10 4.63 6.93 -29.28
N PHE A 11 4.25 8.20 -29.32
CA PHE A 11 4.97 9.29 -28.66
C PHE A 11 5.12 9.06 -27.16
N SER A 12 4.04 8.67 -26.48
CA SER A 12 4.04 8.39 -25.04
C SER A 12 4.76 7.08 -24.67
N ALA A 13 5.03 6.20 -25.62
CA ALA A 13 5.81 4.99 -25.40
C ALA A 13 7.33 5.24 -25.46
N THR A 14 7.77 6.28 -26.18
CA THR A 14 9.17 6.68 -26.29
C THR A 14 9.57 7.71 -25.23
N GLU A 15 8.67 8.65 -24.93
CA GLU A 15 8.89 9.67 -23.90
C GLU A 15 8.53 9.13 -22.51
N LYS A 16 9.36 9.42 -21.51
CA LYS A 16 9.10 8.99 -20.13
C LYS A 16 7.97 9.84 -19.53
N ILE A 17 6.78 9.26 -19.42
CA ILE A 17 5.61 9.84 -18.71
C ILE A 17 5.88 10.11 -17.21
N GLN A 18 6.98 9.58 -16.66
CA GLN A 18 7.33 9.71 -15.24
C GLN A 18 7.45 11.17 -14.77
N ASP A 19 7.79 12.09 -15.66
CA ASP A 19 7.73 13.53 -15.42
C ASP A 19 6.70 14.16 -16.38
N GLY A 20 5.56 14.56 -15.81
CA GLY A 20 4.44 15.13 -16.57
C GLY A 20 4.74 16.49 -17.19
N GLU A 21 5.65 17.29 -16.61
CA GLU A 21 5.99 18.61 -17.15
C GLU A 21 7.00 18.49 -18.30
N THR A 22 8.02 17.64 -18.14
CA THR A 22 8.94 17.31 -19.24
C THR A 22 8.18 16.69 -20.42
N TYR A 23 7.25 15.77 -20.14
CA TYR A 23 6.38 15.18 -21.17
C TYR A 23 5.57 16.24 -21.94
N LEU A 24 4.96 17.20 -21.24
CA LEU A 24 4.20 18.28 -21.89
C LEU A 24 5.09 19.20 -22.71
N GLN A 25 6.30 19.51 -22.25
CA GLN A 25 7.26 20.31 -23.01
C GLN A 25 7.61 19.63 -24.33
N SER A 26 7.94 18.33 -24.31
CA SER A 26 8.17 17.53 -25.53
C SER A 26 6.93 17.50 -26.43
N LEU A 27 5.74 17.33 -25.85
CA LEU A 27 4.49 17.31 -26.62
C LEU A 27 4.17 18.66 -27.25
N PHE A 28 4.54 19.77 -26.60
CA PHE A 28 4.40 21.12 -27.16
C PHE A 28 5.29 21.34 -28.39
N GLN A 29 6.48 20.75 -28.44
CA GLN A 29 7.36 20.86 -29.61
C GLN A 29 6.78 20.13 -30.84
N GLU A 30 6.10 19.00 -30.62
CA GLU A 30 5.57 18.15 -31.69
C GLU A 30 4.13 18.50 -32.10
N LYS A 31 3.23 18.69 -31.11
CA LYS A 31 1.79 18.94 -31.30
C LYS A 31 1.21 19.87 -30.21
N PRO A 32 1.35 21.20 -30.35
CA PRO A 32 0.89 22.18 -29.36
C PRO A 32 -0.59 22.08 -28.99
N GLU A 33 -1.48 21.87 -29.96
CA GLU A 33 -2.92 21.75 -29.71
C GLU A 33 -3.25 20.55 -28.81
N LEU A 34 -2.52 19.44 -28.99
CA LEU A 34 -2.72 18.25 -28.18
C LEU A 34 -2.20 18.46 -26.75
N ALA A 35 -1.08 19.17 -26.58
CA ALA A 35 -0.58 19.56 -25.27
C ALA A 35 -1.60 20.42 -24.50
N LEU A 36 -2.18 21.43 -25.15
CA LEU A 36 -3.24 22.26 -24.55
C LEU A 36 -4.45 21.43 -24.12
N ARG A 37 -4.88 20.49 -24.96
CA ARG A 37 -5.97 19.56 -24.61
C ARG A 37 -5.63 18.70 -23.39
N VAL A 38 -4.40 18.19 -23.31
CA VAL A 38 -3.94 17.43 -22.13
C VAL A 38 -3.95 18.31 -20.88
N MET A 39 -3.55 19.58 -20.98
CA MET A 39 -3.60 20.52 -19.86
C MET A 39 -5.03 20.73 -19.33
N THR A 40 -6.00 20.93 -20.22
CA THR A 40 -7.41 21.05 -19.81
C THR A 40 -7.93 19.77 -19.17
N VAL A 41 -7.65 18.61 -19.77
CA VAL A 41 -8.15 17.33 -19.25
C VAL A 41 -7.50 17.00 -17.91
N ARG A 42 -6.19 17.24 -17.72
CA ARG A 42 -5.52 16.96 -16.44
C ARG A 42 -5.99 17.88 -15.32
N GLU A 43 -6.29 19.14 -15.64
CA GLU A 43 -6.89 20.09 -14.67
C GLU A 43 -8.28 19.62 -14.24
N HIS A 44 -9.13 19.26 -15.20
CA HIS A 44 -10.46 18.73 -14.91
C HIS A 44 -10.38 17.45 -14.07
N ILE A 45 -9.50 16.49 -14.42
CA ILE A 45 -9.29 15.29 -13.60
C ILE A 45 -8.90 15.67 -12.17
N ALA A 46 -7.97 16.61 -11.99
CA ALA A 46 -7.56 17.03 -10.66
C ALA A 46 -8.74 17.61 -9.85
N GLN A 47 -9.56 18.46 -10.46
CA GLN A 47 -10.77 19.00 -9.81
C GLN A 47 -11.75 17.90 -9.39
N GLU A 48 -11.93 16.88 -10.22
CA GLU A 48 -12.90 15.81 -9.94
C GLU A 48 -12.38 14.77 -8.93
N VAL A 49 -11.06 14.61 -8.76
CA VAL A 49 -10.51 13.49 -7.95
C VAL A 49 -9.83 13.93 -6.66
N VAL A 50 -9.24 15.14 -6.59
CA VAL A 50 -8.34 15.51 -5.49
C VAL A 50 -9.02 15.51 -4.13
N ASP A 51 -10.30 15.91 -4.06
CA ASP A 51 -11.05 15.96 -2.79
C ASP A 51 -11.29 14.58 -2.16
N PHE A 52 -11.20 13.51 -2.97
CA PHE A 52 -11.43 12.14 -2.51
C PHE A 52 -10.12 11.41 -2.15
N LEU A 53 -8.97 11.87 -2.68
CA LEU A 53 -7.68 11.22 -2.46
C LEU A 53 -7.29 11.07 -0.98
N PRO A 54 -7.48 12.07 -0.09
CA PRO A 54 -7.06 11.95 1.31
C PRO A 54 -7.71 10.78 2.03
N GLU A 55 -9.01 10.59 1.85
CA GLU A 55 -9.76 9.52 2.51
C GLU A 55 -9.46 8.16 1.89
N MET A 56 -9.40 8.07 0.55
CA MET A 56 -9.03 6.83 -0.14
C MET A 56 -7.63 6.34 0.24
N ILE A 57 -6.66 7.26 0.35
CA ILE A 57 -5.29 6.92 0.74
C ILE A 57 -5.27 6.46 2.20
N ARG A 58 -5.92 7.19 3.11
CA ARG A 58 -5.95 6.84 4.54
C ARG A 58 -6.57 5.46 4.78
N THR A 59 -7.77 5.25 4.24
CA THR A 59 -8.50 3.97 4.39
C THR A 59 -7.77 2.83 3.69
N GLY A 60 -7.21 3.06 2.51
CA GLY A 60 -6.39 2.08 1.79
C GLY A 60 -5.18 1.63 2.60
N ILE A 61 -4.43 2.55 3.21
CA ILE A 61 -3.28 2.22 4.07
C ILE A 61 -3.74 1.46 5.32
N GLN A 62 -4.82 1.88 5.97
CA GLN A 62 -5.35 1.20 7.15
C GLN A 62 -5.75 -0.24 6.83
N GLN A 63 -6.46 -0.46 5.72
CA GLN A 63 -6.87 -1.77 5.26
C GLN A 63 -5.67 -2.65 4.90
N ALA A 64 -4.72 -2.13 4.12
CA ALA A 64 -3.50 -2.86 3.77
C ALA A 64 -2.71 -3.28 5.01
N ASN A 65 -2.55 -2.38 5.98
CA ASN A 65 -1.85 -2.69 7.23
C ASN A 65 -2.58 -3.73 8.08
N MET A 66 -3.92 -3.67 8.13
CA MET A 66 -4.72 -4.68 8.82
C MET A 66 -4.53 -6.07 8.19
N GLU A 67 -4.55 -6.14 6.87
CA GLU A 67 -4.32 -7.39 6.13
C GLU A 67 -2.90 -7.94 6.36
N HIS A 68 -1.87 -7.09 6.31
CA HIS A 68 -0.51 -7.50 6.62
C HIS A 68 -0.35 -8.03 8.05
N ARG A 69 -1.00 -7.39 9.03
CA ARG A 69 -0.99 -7.86 10.43
C ARG A 69 -1.70 -9.20 10.60
N LYS A 70 -2.85 -9.38 9.95
CA LYS A 70 -3.58 -10.65 9.93
C LYS A 70 -2.72 -11.78 9.36
N GLN A 71 -2.16 -11.59 8.16
CA GLN A 71 -1.29 -12.59 7.53
C GLN A 71 -0.05 -12.90 8.37
N HIS A 72 0.52 -11.89 9.06
CA HIS A 72 1.63 -12.11 9.96
C HIS A 72 1.25 -12.98 11.16
N LEU A 73 0.08 -12.73 11.76
CA LEU A 73 -0.44 -13.52 12.87
C LEU A 73 -0.74 -14.98 12.45
N GLU A 74 -1.32 -15.17 11.26
CA GLU A 74 -1.54 -16.51 10.69
C GLU A 74 -0.22 -17.26 10.52
N ARG A 75 0.83 -16.62 10.00
CA ARG A 75 2.15 -17.25 9.87
C ARG A 75 2.75 -17.64 11.22
N ILE A 76 2.65 -16.78 12.24
CA ILE A 76 3.15 -17.08 13.59
C ILE A 76 2.41 -18.28 14.18
N THR A 77 1.08 -18.25 14.16
CA THR A 77 0.25 -19.33 14.73
C THR A 77 0.46 -20.66 14.01
N HIS A 78 0.61 -20.66 12.68
CA HIS A 78 0.99 -21.87 11.94
C HIS A 78 2.37 -22.43 12.31
N LEU A 79 3.35 -21.56 12.59
CA LEU A 79 4.69 -21.98 13.06
C LEU A 79 4.64 -22.54 14.48
N GLU A 80 3.89 -21.94 15.39
CA GLU A 80 3.70 -22.42 16.77
C GLU A 80 2.97 -23.76 16.82
N ILE A 81 1.95 -23.98 15.98
CA ILE A 81 1.26 -25.27 15.85
C ILE A 81 2.19 -26.36 15.28
N SER A 82 3.06 -25.99 14.34
CA SER A 82 4.02 -26.92 13.73
C SER A 82 5.20 -27.26 14.65
N ASN A 83 5.45 -26.44 15.67
CA ASN A 83 6.53 -26.61 16.63
C ASN A 83 5.96 -26.51 18.06
N PRO A 84 5.14 -27.49 18.50
CA PRO A 84 4.61 -27.48 19.85
C PRO A 84 5.79 -27.58 20.82
N SER A 85 6.11 -26.49 21.52
CA SER A 85 7.05 -26.54 22.63
C SER A 85 6.61 -27.68 23.56
N PRO A 86 7.49 -28.63 23.91
CA PRO A 86 7.17 -29.61 24.92
C PRO A 86 7.03 -28.88 26.24
N ASN A 87 5.79 -28.80 26.73
CA ASN A 87 5.45 -28.26 28.03
C ASN A 87 6.32 -28.93 29.12
N PRO A 88 7.09 -28.20 29.96
CA PRO A 88 7.56 -28.77 31.20
C PRO A 88 6.50 -28.52 32.28
N GLU A 89 5.40 -29.26 32.22
CA GLU A 89 4.71 -29.61 33.46
C GLU A 89 5.59 -30.62 34.19
N LYS A 90 6.38 -30.16 35.18
CA LYS A 90 6.84 -30.94 36.35
C LYS A 90 7.67 -30.09 37.31
N GLN A 91 7.04 -29.68 38.41
CA GLN A 91 7.63 -29.68 39.77
C GLN A 91 6.43 -29.72 40.73
N SER A 92 5.94 -30.93 41.03
CA SER A 92 6.30 -31.74 42.20
C SER A 92 5.68 -31.19 43.49
N THR A 93 4.66 -31.91 43.94
CA THR A 93 4.09 -31.92 45.29
C THR A 93 5.16 -31.85 46.38
N SER A 94 5.01 -30.95 47.36
CA SER A 94 5.44 -31.14 48.75
C SER A 94 4.77 -30.07 49.60
N ASP A 95 3.62 -30.40 50.19
CA ASP A 95 3.17 -29.77 51.42
C ASP A 95 4.28 -29.91 52.46
N THR A 96 4.83 -28.81 52.96
CA THR A 96 5.53 -28.80 54.26
C THR A 96 5.16 -27.51 54.99
N ASN A 97 4.15 -27.68 55.82
CA ASN A 97 3.79 -26.95 57.03
C ASN A 97 4.83 -25.92 57.53
N LEU A 98 4.44 -24.66 57.61
CA LEU A 98 4.96 -23.70 58.58
C LEU A 98 3.82 -22.79 59.06
N ASP A 99 2.86 -23.41 59.77
CA ASP A 99 2.28 -22.71 60.92
C ASP A 99 3.37 -22.60 61.99
N ASN A 100 3.40 -21.46 62.67
CA ASN A 100 4.19 -21.15 63.87
C ASN A 100 5.57 -20.50 63.63
N LEU A 101 5.60 -19.16 63.72
CA LEU A 101 6.28 -18.39 64.78
C LEU A 101 6.43 -16.93 64.34
N SER A 102 5.59 -16.02 64.87
CA SER A 102 6.06 -14.84 65.63
C SER A 102 4.91 -13.84 65.83
N SER A 103 4.79 -13.45 67.09
CA SER A 103 3.80 -12.60 67.76
C SER A 103 3.60 -11.20 67.18
#